data_AF-A0A7C8RCC7-F1
#
_entry.id   AF-A0A7C8RCC7-F1
#
_cell.length_a   1.000
_cell.length_b   1.000
_cell.length_c   1.000
_cell.angle_alpha   90.00
_cell.angle_beta   90.00
_cell.angle_gamma   90.00
#
_symmetry.space_group_name_H-M   'P 1'
#
loop_
_entity.id
_entity.type
_entity.pdbx_description
1 polymer ?
#
loop_
_entity_poly.entity_id
_entity_poly.type
_entity_poly.pdbx_seq_one_letter_code
_entity_poly.pdbx_strand_id
1 'polypeptide(L)'
;MGFCTCMKTVEITRHKQASTGAKPQSSMAVFMDIYRREGIRGINKGVNAVAIRQMTNWGSRFGLSRLAEQGIRDFTGKGERDALTAVEKIAASAIGGGLSAWNQPIEVIRVEMQSKTVDPNRPKNLTVVKAFNYIYQNNGLKGLYRGVTPRIGLGIWQTVCMVGLGDMAKEAVEKLTGEKVTAKH
;
A
#
# COMPACT_ATOMS: atom_id res chain seq x y z
N MET A 1 5.86 14.36 -6.88
CA MET A 1 6.12 12.93 -6.57
C MET A 1 7.61 12.62 -6.34
N GLY A 2 8.53 13.06 -7.22
CA GLY A 2 9.96 12.71 -7.11
C GLY A 2 10.67 13.21 -5.86
N PHE A 3 10.57 14.49 -5.55
CA PHE A 3 11.17 15.06 -4.34
C PHE A 3 10.67 14.41 -3.04
N CYS A 4 9.35 14.24 -2.88
CA CYS A 4 8.79 13.58 -1.69
C CYS A 4 9.20 12.10 -1.57
N THR A 5 9.33 11.41 -2.71
CA THR A 5 9.79 10.01 -2.74
C THR A 5 11.28 9.92 -2.36
N CYS A 6 12.09 10.85 -2.84
CA CYS A 6 13.50 10.98 -2.47
C CYS A 6 13.63 11.26 -0.96
N MET A 7 12.89 12.23 -0.43
CA MET A 7 12.88 12.55 1.01
C MET A 7 12.46 11.36 1.87
N LYS A 8 11.43 10.61 1.47
CA LYS A 8 11.03 9.39 2.17
C LYS A 8 12.13 8.31 2.13
N THR A 9 12.85 8.22 1.02
CA THR A 9 14.00 7.29 0.89
C THR A 9 15.15 7.71 1.78
N VAL A 10 15.41 9.02 1.89
CA VAL A 10 16.41 9.60 2.78
C VAL A 10 16.08 9.30 4.25
N GLU A 11 14.83 9.49 4.67
CA GLU A 11 14.39 9.16 6.03
C GLU A 11 14.52 7.68 6.35
N ILE A 12 14.09 6.80 5.43
CA ILE A 12 14.24 5.35 5.60
C ILE A 12 15.72 4.98 5.72
N THR A 13 16.60 5.61 4.93
CA THR A 13 18.04 5.39 4.99
C THR A 13 18.63 5.86 6.32
N ARG A 14 18.16 7.00 6.82
CA ARG A 14 18.56 7.54 8.13
C ARG A 14 18.14 6.64 9.28
N HIS A 15 16.91 6.12 9.27
CA HIS A 15 16.46 5.13 10.26
C HIS A 15 17.30 3.84 10.21
N LYS A 16 17.66 3.38 9.01
CA LYS A 16 18.56 2.24 8.85
C LYS A 16 19.97 2.53 9.38
N GLN A 17 20.54 3.71 9.11
CA GLN A 17 21.84 4.13 9.66
C GLN A 17 21.84 4.20 11.19
N ALA A 18 20.76 4.73 11.77
CA ALA A 18 20.57 4.76 13.21
C ALA A 18 20.52 3.35 13.83
N SER A 19 19.87 2.39 13.16
CA SER A 19 19.84 0.99 13.62
C SER A 19 21.19 0.27 13.55
N THR A 20 22.12 0.73 12.72
CA THR A 20 23.50 0.20 12.62
C THR A 20 24.50 0.86 13.58
N GLY A 21 24.04 1.72 14.50
CA GLY A 21 24.90 2.39 15.49
C GLY A 21 25.77 3.52 14.93
N ALA A 22 25.68 3.82 13.63
CA ALA A 22 26.34 4.96 13.02
C ALA A 22 25.57 6.26 13.35
N LYS A 23 26.28 7.37 13.61
CA LYS A 23 25.64 8.69 13.79
C LYS A 23 24.79 9.00 12.54
N PRO A 24 23.46 9.09 12.66
CA PRO A 24 22.61 9.31 11.50
C PRO A 24 22.87 10.72 10.96
N GLN A 25 23.29 10.80 9.69
CA GLN A 25 23.46 12.10 9.05
C GLN A 25 22.11 12.82 8.93
N SER A 26 22.14 14.15 8.93
CA SER A 26 20.93 14.95 8.74
C SER A 26 20.28 14.60 7.41
N SER A 27 18.95 14.49 7.39
CA SER A 27 18.17 14.19 6.17
C SER A 27 18.52 15.18 5.05
N MET A 28 18.74 16.45 5.41
CA MET A 28 19.16 17.47 4.45
C MET A 28 20.57 17.20 3.89
N ALA A 29 21.50 16.73 4.73
CA ALA A 29 22.87 16.41 4.30
C ALA A 29 22.89 15.23 3.32
N VAL A 30 22.10 14.18 3.59
CA VAL A 30 21.98 13.02 2.70
C VAL A 30 21.29 13.41 1.39
N PHE A 31 20.24 14.24 1.45
CA PHE A 31 19.59 14.78 0.25
C PHE A 31 20.56 15.59 -0.60
N MET A 32 21.35 16.48 0.02
CA MET A 32 22.29 17.33 -0.70
C MET A 32 23.47 16.54 -1.27
N ASP A 33 23.90 15.46 -0.62
CA ASP A 33 24.89 14.53 -1.17
C ASP A 33 24.34 13.80 -2.41
N ILE A 34 23.08 13.33 -2.38
CA ILE A 34 22.41 12.73 -3.55
C ILE A 34 22.30 13.75 -4.70
N TYR A 35 21.89 14.98 -4.38
CA TYR A 35 21.77 16.04 -5.39
C TYR A 35 23.11 16.39 -6.03
N ARG A 36 24.19 16.49 -5.24
CA ARG A 36 25.54 16.77 -5.74
C ARG A 36 26.11 15.63 -6.59
N ARG A 37 25.78 14.36 -6.29
CA ARG A 37 26.30 13.18 -7.01
C ARG A 37 25.51 12.83 -8.27
N GLU A 38 24.18 12.80 -8.18
CA GLU A 38 23.31 12.29 -9.25
C GLU A 38 22.39 13.35 -9.88
N GLY A 39 22.38 14.57 -9.34
CA GLY A 39 21.56 15.68 -9.82
C GLY A 39 20.06 15.41 -9.77
N ILE A 40 19.30 16.14 -10.58
CA ILE A 40 17.82 16.04 -10.68
C ILE A 40 17.38 14.65 -11.18
N ARG A 41 18.21 13.98 -12.00
CA ARG A 41 17.94 12.62 -12.48
C ARG A 41 18.01 11.59 -11.35
N GLY A 42 18.91 11.75 -10.38
CA GLY A 42 18.97 10.90 -9.19
C GLY A 42 17.73 11.00 -8.31
N ILE A 43 17.22 12.22 -8.11
CA ILE A 43 15.99 12.47 -7.34
C ILE A 43 14.76 11.79 -7.97
N ASN A 44 14.69 11.76 -9.29
CA ASN A 44 13.58 11.15 -10.02
C ASN A 44 13.77 9.64 -10.29
N LYS A 45 14.90 9.06 -9.89
CA LYS A 45 15.20 7.65 -10.12
C LYS A 45 14.24 6.78 -9.29
N GLY A 46 13.43 5.97 -9.99
CA GLY A 46 12.46 5.08 -9.34
C GLY A 46 11.08 5.69 -9.07
N VAL A 47 10.82 6.95 -9.45
CA VAL A 47 9.49 7.57 -9.30
C VAL A 47 8.41 6.81 -10.06
N ASN A 48 8.71 6.37 -11.28
CA ASN A 48 7.78 5.56 -12.08
C ASN A 48 7.45 4.23 -11.39
N ALA A 49 8.46 3.57 -10.81
CA ALA A 49 8.25 2.32 -10.08
C ALA A 49 7.40 2.52 -8.81
N VAL A 50 7.58 3.64 -8.11
CA VAL A 50 6.74 3.99 -6.95
C VAL A 50 5.32 4.35 -7.37
N ALA A 51 5.15 5.10 -8.46
CA ALA A 51 3.85 5.46 -9.00
C ALA A 51 3.05 4.21 -9.39
N ILE A 52 3.65 3.29 -10.15
CA ILE A 52 3.04 2.00 -10.51
C ILE A 52 2.62 1.23 -9.25
N ARG A 53 3.51 1.15 -8.24
CA ARG A 53 3.18 0.47 -6.98
C ARG A 53 1.96 1.09 -6.29
N GLN A 54 1.88 2.42 -6.21
CA GLN A 54 0.74 3.10 -5.61
C GLN A 54 -0.52 2.86 -6.43
N MET A 55 -0.46 2.95 -7.75
CA MET A 55 -1.59 2.68 -8.64
C MET A 55 -2.11 1.24 -8.47
N THR A 56 -1.24 0.24 -8.47
CA THR A 56 -1.68 -1.16 -8.28
C THR A 56 -2.24 -1.41 -6.88
N ASN A 57 -1.64 -0.82 -5.84
CA ASN A 57 -2.09 -1.02 -4.47
C ASN A 57 -3.45 -0.33 -4.21
N TRP A 58 -3.64 0.90 -4.68
CA TRP A 58 -4.92 1.59 -4.55
C TRP A 58 -5.97 1.05 -5.53
N GLY A 59 -5.58 0.73 -6.77
CA GLY A 59 -6.48 0.16 -7.77
C GLY A 59 -7.05 -1.18 -7.34
N SER A 60 -6.23 -2.07 -6.76
CA SER A 60 -6.74 -3.34 -6.22
C SER A 60 -7.65 -3.15 -5.01
N ARG A 61 -7.37 -2.19 -4.12
CA ARG A 61 -8.27 -1.85 -3.00
C ARG A 61 -9.63 -1.37 -3.48
N PHE A 62 -9.66 -0.39 -4.39
CA PHE A 62 -10.91 0.11 -4.94
C PHE A 62 -11.67 -0.97 -5.73
N GLY A 63 -10.98 -1.72 -6.58
CA GLY A 63 -11.59 -2.80 -7.36
C GLY A 63 -12.19 -3.90 -6.48
N LEU A 64 -11.45 -4.38 -5.48
CA LEU A 64 -11.93 -5.43 -4.58
C LEU A 64 -13.03 -4.93 -3.64
N SER A 65 -12.95 -3.69 -3.16
CA SER A 65 -14.05 -3.09 -2.39
C SER A 65 -15.32 -2.97 -3.23
N ARG A 66 -15.23 -2.55 -4.50
CA ARG A 66 -16.38 -2.48 -5.42
C ARG A 66 -16.98 -3.84 -5.72
N LEU A 67 -16.14 -4.86 -5.95
CA LEU A 67 -16.60 -6.24 -6.13
C LEU A 67 -17.27 -6.78 -4.86
N ALA A 68 -16.73 -6.46 -3.68
CA ALA A 68 -17.33 -6.84 -2.41
C ALA A 68 -18.68 -6.13 -2.18
N GLU A 69 -18.79 -4.84 -2.52
CA GLU A 69 -20.05 -4.08 -2.50
C GLU A 69 -21.09 -4.69 -3.43
N GLN A 70 -20.71 -5.05 -4.67
CA GLN A 70 -21.59 -5.73 -5.63
C GLN A 70 -22.06 -7.08 -5.12
N GLY A 71 -21.15 -7.93 -4.61
CA GLY A 71 -21.51 -9.23 -4.05
C GLY A 71 -22.44 -9.13 -2.84
N ILE A 72 -22.27 -8.11 -1.98
CA ILE A 72 -23.18 -7.88 -0.84
C ILE A 72 -24.56 -7.41 -1.33
N ARG A 73 -24.62 -6.55 -2.36
CA ARG A 73 -25.89 -6.10 -2.97
C ARG A 73 -26.68 -7.27 -3.56
N ASP A 74 -26.01 -8.12 -4.33
CA ASP A 74 -26.63 -9.31 -4.94
C ASP A 74 -27.13 -10.29 -3.88
N PHE A 75 -26.40 -10.47 -2.78
CA PHE A 75 -26.78 -11.38 -1.71
C PHE A 75 -27.91 -10.83 -0.81
N THR A 76 -28.04 -9.51 -0.69
CA THR A 76 -29.12 -8.86 0.08
C THR A 76 -30.38 -8.59 -0.75
N GLY A 77 -30.38 -8.89 -2.05
CA GLY A 77 -31.52 -8.68 -2.94
C GLY A 77 -31.90 -7.20 -3.12
N LYS A 78 -30.98 -6.28 -2.80
CA LYS A 78 -31.19 -4.83 -2.89
C LYS A 78 -30.89 -4.36 -4.31
N GLY A 79 -31.80 -3.58 -4.91
CA GLY A 79 -31.64 -3.05 -6.27
C GLY A 79 -30.49 -2.05 -6.37
N GLU A 80 -30.01 -1.79 -7.60
CA GLU A 80 -28.86 -0.92 -7.91
C GLU A 80 -28.93 0.51 -7.31
N ARG A 81 -30.15 0.94 -6.91
CA ARG A 81 -30.52 2.26 -6.38
C ARG A 81 -30.82 2.30 -4.87
N ASP A 82 -30.82 1.17 -4.16
CA ASP A 82 -31.05 1.17 -2.71
C ASP A 82 -29.76 1.55 -1.97
N ALA A 83 -29.88 2.51 -1.04
CA ALA A 83 -28.76 2.92 -0.20
C ALA A 83 -28.35 1.75 0.71
N LEU A 84 -27.13 1.23 0.51
CA LEU A 84 -26.51 0.31 1.47
C LEU A 84 -26.48 0.98 2.84
N THR A 85 -26.92 0.27 3.87
CA THR A 85 -26.88 0.76 5.24
C THR A 85 -25.40 0.98 5.62
N ALA A 86 -25.11 1.95 6.50
CA ALA A 86 -23.73 2.24 6.91
C ALA A 86 -22.95 0.98 7.37
N VAL A 87 -23.65 0.04 8.01
CA VAL A 87 -23.10 -1.26 8.43
C VAL A 87 -22.69 -2.14 7.23
N GLU A 88 -23.48 -2.17 6.17
CA GLU A 88 -23.20 -2.95 4.96
C GLU A 88 -22.03 -2.33 4.16
N LYS A 89 -21.96 -1.00 4.08
CA LYS A 89 -20.81 -0.29 3.48
C LYS A 89 -19.52 -0.55 4.25
N ILE A 90 -19.58 -0.53 5.59
CA ILE A 90 -18.43 -0.83 6.45
C ILE A 90 -18.02 -2.30 6.31
N ALA A 91 -18.98 -3.24 6.25
CA ALA A 91 -18.70 -4.66 6.04
C ALA A 91 -18.07 -4.92 4.66
N ALA A 92 -18.60 -4.32 3.59
CA ALA A 92 -18.03 -4.38 2.24
C ALA A 92 -16.61 -3.80 2.21
N SER A 93 -16.41 -2.66 2.87
CA SER A 93 -15.11 -1.99 2.99
C SER A 93 -14.10 -2.83 3.78
N ALA A 94 -14.54 -3.55 4.81
CA ALA A 94 -13.70 -4.44 5.59
C ALA A 94 -13.29 -5.68 4.77
N ILE A 95 -14.22 -6.26 4.01
CA ILE A 95 -13.94 -7.39 3.11
C ILE A 95 -13.00 -6.96 1.99
N GLY A 96 -13.26 -5.84 1.32
CA GLY A 96 -12.38 -5.27 0.30
C GLY A 96 -10.99 -4.91 0.85
N GLY A 97 -10.95 -4.34 2.05
CA GLY A 97 -9.71 -4.04 2.78
C GLY A 97 -8.90 -5.30 3.13
N GLY A 98 -9.56 -6.37 3.56
CA GLY A 98 -8.94 -7.66 3.86
C GLY A 98 -8.44 -8.37 2.60
N LEU A 99 -9.27 -8.45 1.56
CA LEU A 99 -8.90 -9.03 0.26
C LEU A 99 -7.79 -8.26 -0.43
N SER A 100 -7.65 -6.95 -0.17
CA SER A 100 -6.55 -6.15 -0.72
C SER A 100 -5.15 -6.65 -0.32
N ALA A 101 -5.05 -7.51 0.69
CA ALA A 101 -3.80 -8.17 1.08
C ALA A 101 -3.40 -9.33 0.15
N TRP A 102 -4.14 -9.63 -0.93
CA TRP A 102 -3.79 -10.67 -1.90
C TRP A 102 -2.39 -10.50 -2.52
N ASN A 103 -1.94 -9.25 -2.67
CA ASN A 103 -0.62 -8.91 -3.21
C ASN A 103 0.51 -8.99 -2.14
N GLN A 104 0.21 -9.47 -0.94
CA GLN A 104 1.18 -9.58 0.15
C GLN A 104 2.42 -10.42 -0.22
N PRO A 105 2.29 -11.60 -0.86
CA PRO A 105 3.47 -12.39 -1.22
C PRO A 105 4.44 -11.63 -2.13
N ILE A 106 3.91 -10.85 -3.08
CA ILE A 106 4.70 -10.03 -4.00
C ILE A 106 5.44 -8.92 -3.24
N GLU A 107 4.76 -8.28 -2.28
CA GLU A 107 5.39 -7.23 -1.47
C GLU A 107 6.45 -7.79 -0.51
N VAL A 108 6.26 -8.99 0.04
CA VAL A 108 7.29 -9.67 0.85
C VAL A 108 8.52 -9.99 -0.01
N ILE A 109 8.34 -10.56 -1.21
CA ILE A 109 9.44 -10.82 -2.15
C ILE A 109 10.17 -9.52 -2.49
N ARG A 110 9.44 -8.43 -2.75
CA ARG A 110 10.02 -7.12 -3.06
C ARG A 110 10.83 -6.56 -1.88
N VAL A 111 10.30 -6.62 -0.66
CA VAL A 111 11.00 -6.18 0.55
C VAL A 111 12.24 -7.02 0.78
N GLU A 112 12.15 -8.33 0.56
CA GLU A 112 13.28 -9.25 0.65
C GLU A 112 14.36 -8.90 -0.39
N MET A 113 13.99 -8.62 -1.64
CA MET A 113 14.92 -8.15 -2.68
C MET A 113 15.56 -6.80 -2.33
N GLN A 114 14.81 -5.89 -1.72
CA GLN A 114 15.29 -4.56 -1.31
C GLN A 114 16.05 -4.56 0.02
N SER A 115 15.97 -5.66 0.78
CA SER A 115 16.71 -5.80 2.01
C SER A 115 18.21 -5.80 1.69
N LYS A 116 19.00 -5.12 2.53
CA LYS A 116 20.46 -5.14 2.47
C LYS A 116 21.05 -6.08 3.52
N THR A 117 20.26 -6.99 4.08
CA THR A 117 20.78 -7.99 5.02
C THR A 117 21.83 -8.82 4.31
N VAL A 118 23.05 -8.79 4.83
CA VAL A 118 24.18 -9.58 4.36
C VAL A 118 24.04 -10.93 5.03
N ASP A 119 23.43 -11.88 4.32
CA ASP A 119 23.31 -13.26 4.77
C ASP A 119 24.22 -14.13 3.89
N PRO A 120 25.11 -14.96 4.47
CA PRO A 120 26.00 -15.85 3.72
C PRO A 120 25.26 -16.78 2.74
N ASN A 121 23.99 -17.11 3.03
CA ASN A 121 23.17 -18.01 2.22
C ASN A 121 22.29 -17.29 1.18
N ARG A 122 22.41 -15.96 1.06
CA ARG A 122 21.57 -15.17 0.16
C ARG A 122 22.18 -15.14 -1.26
N PRO A 123 21.42 -15.52 -2.30
CA PRO A 123 21.94 -15.50 -3.67
C PRO A 123 22.29 -14.07 -4.09
N LYS A 124 23.55 -13.87 -4.52
CA LYS A 124 24.10 -12.56 -4.94
C LYS A 124 23.29 -11.88 -6.05
N ASN A 125 22.59 -12.68 -6.87
CA ASN A 125 21.66 -12.22 -7.91
C ASN A 125 20.22 -12.62 -7.53
N LEU A 126 19.54 -11.80 -6.72
CA LEU A 126 18.13 -11.99 -6.38
C LEU A 126 17.24 -11.60 -7.55
N THR A 127 16.89 -12.57 -8.38
CA THR A 127 15.72 -12.49 -9.26
C THR A 127 14.45 -12.75 -8.42
N VAL A 128 13.29 -12.23 -8.83
CA VAL A 128 11.99 -12.45 -8.18
C VAL A 128 11.76 -13.93 -7.83
N VAL A 129 12.08 -14.84 -8.76
CA VAL A 129 11.95 -16.30 -8.58
C VAL A 129 12.92 -16.85 -7.53
N LYS A 130 14.17 -16.36 -7.50
CA LYS A 130 15.18 -16.79 -6.52
C LYS A 130 14.84 -16.28 -5.12
N ALA A 131 14.33 -15.05 -5.01
CA ALA A 131 13.84 -14.50 -3.76
C ALA A 131 12.63 -15.29 -3.23
N PHE A 132 11.68 -15.65 -4.10
CA PHE A 132 10.56 -16.52 -3.75
C PHE A 132 11.04 -17.88 -3.22
N ASN A 133 11.91 -18.58 -3.97
CA ASN A 133 12.43 -19.88 -3.56
C ASN A 133 13.21 -19.80 -2.24
N TYR A 134 14.01 -18.75 -2.04
CA TYR A 134 14.74 -18.53 -0.80
C TYR A 134 13.80 -18.37 0.41
N ILE A 135 12.75 -17.56 0.29
CA ILE A 135 11.76 -17.38 1.37
C ILE A 135 11.01 -18.70 1.62
N TYR A 136 10.63 -19.40 0.56
CA TYR A 136 9.90 -20.65 0.65
C TYR A 136 10.72 -21.76 1.30
N GLN A 137 12.02 -21.87 1.01
CA GLN A 137 12.88 -22.88 1.62
C GLN A 137 13.19 -22.57 3.10
N ASN A 138 13.39 -21.31 3.46
CA ASN A 138 13.74 -20.94 4.84
C ASN A 138 12.54 -20.83 5.79
N ASN A 139 11.42 -20.29 5.31
CA ASN A 139 10.28 -19.93 6.16
C ASN A 139 8.96 -20.56 5.68
N GLY A 140 8.99 -21.32 4.57
CA GLY A 140 7.80 -21.93 3.99
C GLY A 140 6.77 -20.92 3.50
N LEU A 141 5.54 -21.40 3.34
CA LEU A 141 4.36 -20.57 3.00
C LEU A 141 4.12 -19.47 4.05
N LYS A 142 4.37 -19.74 5.34
CA LYS A 142 4.22 -18.73 6.40
C LYS A 142 5.16 -17.53 6.21
N GLY A 143 6.33 -17.73 5.60
CA GLY A 143 7.26 -16.65 5.26
C GLY A 143 6.68 -15.63 4.28
N LEU A 144 5.96 -16.12 3.25
CA LEU A 144 5.35 -15.28 2.21
C LEU A 144 4.18 -14.43 2.72
N TYR A 145 3.50 -14.88 3.78
CA TYR A 145 2.41 -14.15 4.44
C TYR A 145 2.87 -13.43 5.72
N ARG A 146 4.17 -13.34 5.98
CA ARG A 146 4.67 -12.62 7.16
C ARG A 146 4.24 -11.15 7.08
N GLY A 147 3.58 -10.67 8.14
CA GLY A 147 3.06 -9.31 8.20
C GLY A 147 1.71 -9.10 7.49
N VAL A 148 1.03 -10.18 7.06
CA VAL A 148 -0.32 -10.07 6.46
C VAL A 148 -1.34 -9.51 7.46
N THR A 149 -1.29 -9.94 8.72
CA THR A 149 -2.23 -9.49 9.77
C THR A 149 -2.23 -7.97 9.99
N PRO A 150 -1.08 -7.31 10.26
CA PRO A 150 -1.07 -5.86 10.39
C PRO A 150 -1.43 -5.14 9.08
N ARG A 151 -1.16 -5.74 7.91
CA ARG A 151 -1.55 -5.17 6.62
C ARG A 151 -3.05 -5.22 6.39
N ILE A 152 -3.71 -6.31 6.74
CA ILE A 152 -5.16 -6.45 6.68
C ILE A 152 -5.80 -5.41 7.61
N GLY A 153 -5.32 -5.29 8.86
CA GLY A 153 -5.82 -4.29 9.80
C GLY A 153 -5.69 -2.86 9.28
N LEU A 154 -4.53 -2.49 8.73
CA LEU A 154 -4.31 -1.19 8.09
C LEU A 154 -5.19 -1.01 6.84
N GLY A 155 -5.39 -2.06 6.05
CA GLY A 155 -6.24 -2.07 4.87
C GLY A 155 -7.70 -1.77 5.24
N ILE A 156 -8.24 -2.52 6.20
CA ILE A 156 -9.59 -2.33 6.75
C ILE A 156 -9.76 -0.94 7.33
N TRP A 157 -8.82 -0.48 8.16
CA TRP A 157 -8.88 0.87 8.73
C TRP A 157 -8.93 1.94 7.64
N GLN A 158 -8.04 1.86 6.66
CA GLN A 158 -7.97 2.83 5.58
C GLN A 158 -9.23 2.81 4.70
N THR A 159 -9.76 1.64 4.36
CA THR A 159 -10.98 1.56 3.54
C THR A 159 -12.21 2.04 4.31
N VAL A 160 -12.36 1.66 5.57
CA VAL A 160 -13.48 2.11 6.42
C VAL A 160 -13.45 3.64 6.61
N CYS A 161 -12.29 4.20 6.95
CA CYS A 161 -12.19 5.65 7.22
C CYS A 161 -12.21 6.52 5.96
N MET A 162 -11.80 6.00 4.80
CA MET A 162 -11.66 6.83 3.59
C MET A 162 -12.79 6.60 2.58
N VAL A 163 -13.28 5.36 2.46
CA VAL A 163 -14.40 5.00 1.57
C VAL A 163 -15.71 5.04 2.34
N GLY A 164 -15.80 4.31 3.45
CA GLY A 164 -17.01 4.25 4.27
C GLY A 164 -17.45 5.61 4.81
N LEU A 165 -16.56 6.32 5.51
CA LEU A 165 -16.86 7.69 5.98
C LEU A 165 -16.98 8.70 4.83
N GLY A 166 -16.23 8.52 3.74
CA GLY A 166 -16.30 9.41 2.58
C GLY A 166 -17.69 9.38 1.92
N ASP A 167 -18.26 8.19 1.78
CA ASP A 167 -19.61 8.01 1.22
C ASP A 167 -20.69 8.49 2.19
N MET A 168 -20.53 8.27 3.49
CA MET A 168 -21.44 8.83 4.51
C MET A 168 -21.40 10.37 4.54
N ALA A 169 -20.21 10.96 4.40
CA ALA A 169 -20.04 12.41 4.34
C ALA A 169 -20.67 13.00 3.06
N LYS A 170 -20.52 12.34 1.92
CA LYS A 170 -21.23 12.73 0.68
C LYS A 170 -22.74 12.71 0.86
N GLU A 171 -23.30 11.62 1.41
CA GLU A 171 -24.75 11.51 1.66
C GLU A 171 -25.25 12.57 2.65
N ALA A 172 -24.46 12.92 3.67
CA ALA A 172 -24.80 13.98 4.62
C ALA A 172 -24.78 15.37 3.98
N VAL A 173 -23.80 15.64 3.10
CA VAL A 173 -23.72 16.90 2.36
C VAL A 173 -24.88 17.01 1.36
N GLU A 174 -25.17 15.95 0.59
CA GLU A 174 -26.31 15.93 -0.34
C GLU A 174 -27.65 16.22 0.34
N LYS A 175 -27.84 15.71 1.58
CA LYS A 175 -29.04 16.01 2.38
C LYS A 175 -29.12 17.47 2.85
N LEU A 176 -27.98 18.12 3.08
CA LEU A 176 -27.91 19.49 3.57
C LEU A 176 -27.99 20.53 2.44
N THR A 177 -27.38 20.25 1.28
CA THR A 177 -27.34 21.19 0.15
C THR A 177 -28.43 20.94 -0.90
N GLY A 178 -29.09 19.78 -0.91
CA GLY A 178 -30.14 19.45 -1.88
C GLY A 178 -29.65 19.21 -3.32
N GLU A 179 -28.39 19.49 -3.61
CA GLU A 179 -27.72 19.12 -4.85
C GLU A 179 -27.10 17.73 -4.73
N LYS A 180 -27.34 16.87 -5.74
CA LYS A 180 -26.60 15.62 -5.89
C LYS A 180 -25.13 15.95 -6.12
N VAL A 181 -24.29 15.65 -5.13
CA VAL A 181 -22.84 15.69 -5.25
C VAL A 181 -22.41 14.39 -5.95
N THR A 182 -22.85 14.24 -7.19
CA THR A 182 -22.28 13.26 -8.11
C THR A 182 -20.87 13.71 -8.44
N ALA A 183 -19.91 13.31 -7.62
CA ALA A 183 -18.56 13.11 -8.11
C ALA A 183 -18.65 11.93 -9.09
N LYS A 184 -18.83 12.25 -10.38
CA LYS A 184 -18.59 11.32 -11.49
C LYS A 184 -17.18 10.77 -11.28
N HIS A 185 -17.11 9.52 -10.83
CA HIS A 185 -15.90 8.70 -10.91
C HIS A 185 -15.83 8.10 -12.31
#